data_AF-A0A942I583-F1
#
_entry.id   AF-A0A942I583-F1
#
_cell.length_a   1.000
_cell.length_b   1.000
_cell.length_c   1.000
_cell.angle_alpha   90.00
_cell.angle_beta   90.00
_cell.angle_gamma   90.00
#
_symmetry.space_group_name_H-M   'P 1'
#
loop_
_entity.id
_entity.type
_entity.pdbx_description
1 polymer ?
#
loop_
_entity_poly.entity_id
_entity_poly.type
_entity_poly.pdbx_seq_one_letter_code
_entity_poly.pdbx_strand_id
1 'polypeptide(L)'
;MLTVQKPDIKPTSLIVLLAFVRDEEGELQTAFEPREVPSEDKAKMDARRMAALGTYAGVIAWSRTADLVNGVFGDPVVIFQDGDVPDLE
;
A
#
# COMPACT_ATOMS: atom_id res chain seq x y z
N MET A 1 19.74 11.57 -38.92
CA MET A 1 19.66 11.70 -37.45
C MET A 1 18.48 10.86 -37.00
N LEU A 2 18.73 9.76 -36.29
CA LEU A 2 17.66 8.96 -35.68
C LEU A 2 17.41 9.55 -34.29
N THR A 3 16.27 10.23 -34.12
CA THR A 3 15.78 10.62 -32.80
C THR A 3 15.36 9.34 -32.09
N VAL A 4 16.15 8.91 -31.11
CA VAL A 4 15.75 7.84 -30.20
C VAL A 4 14.59 8.39 -29.37
N GLN A 5 13.35 7.99 -29.68
CA GLN A 5 12.25 8.19 -28.74
C GLN A 5 12.58 7.34 -27.50
N LYS A 6 12.87 8.02 -26.39
CA LYS A 6 12.85 7.36 -25.07
C LYS A 6 11.45 6.77 -24.91
N PRO A 7 11.31 5.48 -24.56
CA PRO A 7 10.00 4.94 -24.24
C PRO A 7 9.40 5.81 -23.14
N ASP A 8 8.14 6.21 -23.33
CA ASP A 8 7.36 6.91 -22.33
C ASP A 8 7.05 5.91 -21.21
N ILE A 9 8.01 5.73 -20.30
CA ILE A 9 7.85 4.89 -19.12
C ILE A 9 6.88 5.65 -18.22
N LYS A 10 5.59 5.30 -18.31
CA LYS A 10 4.61 5.74 -17.31
C LYS A 10 5.15 5.35 -15.93
N PRO A 11 5.14 6.26 -14.95
CA PRO A 11 5.51 5.92 -13.58
C PRO A 11 4.70 4.70 -13.13
N THR A 12 5.39 3.67 -12.64
CA THR A 12 4.74 2.53 -12.01
C THR A 12 4.32 2.96 -10.60
N SER A 13 3.22 2.44 -10.09
CA SER A 13 2.85 2.65 -8.67
C SER A 13 3.21 1.43 -7.86
N LEU A 14 3.83 1.62 -6.71
CA LEU A 14 3.87 0.61 -5.64
C LEU A 14 2.59 0.76 -4.84
N ILE A 15 1.85 -0.34 -4.65
CA ILE A 15 0.57 -0.34 -3.96
C ILE A 15 0.63 -1.43 -2.90
N VAL A 16 0.46 -1.07 -1.64
CA VAL A 16 0.70 -1.96 -0.52
C VAL A 16 -0.54 -2.08 0.35
N LEU A 17 -0.83 -3.29 0.79
CA LEU A 17 -1.87 -3.64 1.76
C LEU A 17 -1.23 -4.21 3.02
N LEU A 18 -1.59 -3.66 4.18
CA LEU A 18 -1.28 -4.19 5.50
C LEU A 18 -2.55 -4.35 6.33
N ALA A 19 -2.49 -5.26 7.29
CA ALA A 19 -3.44 -5.31 8.39
C ALA A 19 -2.68 -5.49 9.70
N PHE A 20 -3.31 -5.10 10.79
CA PHE A 20 -2.73 -5.08 12.12
C PHE A 20 -3.61 -5.86 13.09
N VAL A 21 -2.97 -6.48 14.07
CA VAL A 21 -3.61 -7.13 15.21
C VAL A 21 -3.01 -6.57 16.50
N ARG A 22 -3.69 -6.77 17.63
CA ARG A 22 -3.09 -6.52 18.93
C ARG A 22 -2.50 -7.81 19.48
N ASP A 23 -1.28 -7.75 19.98
CA ASP A 23 -0.68 -8.85 20.71
C ASP A 23 -1.24 -8.96 22.15
N GLU A 24 -0.66 -9.84 22.96
CA GLU A 24 -1.09 -10.09 24.34
C GLU A 24 -0.91 -8.87 25.26
N GLU A 25 0.01 -7.97 24.92
CA GLU A 25 0.26 -6.72 25.65
C GLU A 25 -0.62 -5.57 25.14
N GLY A 26 -1.41 -5.83 24.09
CA GLY A 26 -2.28 -4.86 23.44
C GLY A 26 -1.54 -3.97 22.44
N GLU A 27 -0.27 -4.24 22.14
CA GLU A 27 0.51 -3.46 21.18
C GLU A 27 0.12 -3.82 19.74
N LEU A 28 0.18 -2.82 18.87
CA LEU A 28 -0.22 -2.97 17.48
C LEU A 28 0.92 -3.64 16.68
N GLN A 29 0.67 -4.84 16.17
CA GLN A 29 1.61 -5.62 15.37
C GLN A 29 1.06 -5.82 13.95
N THR A 30 1.95 -5.95 12.96
CA THR A 30 1.54 -6.36 11.62
C THR A 30 1.01 -7.79 11.66
N ALA A 31 -0.16 -8.02 11.06
CA ALA A 31 -0.77 -9.34 11.02
C ALA A 31 -0.08 -10.28 10.01
N PHE A 32 0.66 -9.70 9.06
CA PHE A 32 1.45 -10.39 8.03
C PHE A 32 2.41 -9.41 7.35
N GLU A 33 3.36 -9.95 6.59
CA GLU A 33 4.29 -9.18 5.74
C GLU A 33 3.55 -8.31 4.71
N PRO A 34 3.96 -7.03 4.51
CA PRO A 34 3.32 -6.11 3.57
C PRO A 34 3.10 -6.75 2.19
N ARG A 35 1.88 -6.63 1.66
CA ARG A 35 1.51 -7.24 0.39
C ARG A 35 1.46 -6.20 -0.71
N GLU A 36 2.26 -6.39 -1.75
CA GLU A 36 2.12 -5.62 -2.98
C GLU A 36 0.86 -6.09 -3.74
N VAL A 37 0.07 -5.13 -4.21
CA VAL A 37 -1.21 -5.37 -4.89
C VAL A 37 -1.14 -4.78 -6.31
N PRO A 38 -1.66 -5.46 -7.35
CA PRO A 38 -1.47 -5.02 -8.73
C PRO A 38 -2.25 -3.75 -9.12
N SER A 39 -3.22 -3.30 -8.30
CA SER A 39 -3.99 -2.08 -8.57
C SER A 39 -4.63 -1.51 -7.30
N GLU A 40 -4.95 -0.22 -7.33
CA GLU A 40 -5.61 0.45 -6.20
C GLU A 40 -7.02 -0.08 -5.96
N ASP A 41 -7.77 -0.37 -7.02
CA ASP A 41 -9.12 -0.94 -6.91
C ASP A 41 -9.10 -2.30 -6.22
N LYS A 42 -8.12 -3.15 -6.55
CA LYS A 42 -7.93 -4.44 -5.89
C LYS A 42 -7.55 -4.23 -4.43
N ALA A 43 -6.64 -3.30 -4.13
CA ALA A 43 -6.21 -3.01 -2.77
C ALA A 43 -7.36 -2.49 -1.91
N LYS A 44 -8.16 -1.53 -2.41
CA LYS A 44 -9.37 -1.01 -1.74
C LYS A 44 -10.41 -2.10 -1.52
N MET A 45 -10.65 -2.97 -2.52
CA MET A 45 -11.60 -4.07 -2.38
C MET A 45 -11.16 -5.07 -1.30
N ASP A 46 -9.90 -5.50 -1.33
CA ASP A 46 -9.36 -6.44 -0.36
C ASP A 46 -9.35 -5.85 1.04
N ALA A 47 -8.88 -4.59 1.19
CA ALA A 47 -8.83 -3.90 2.47
C ALA A 47 -10.22 -3.78 3.11
N ARG A 48 -11.23 -3.38 2.32
CA ARG A 48 -12.64 -3.34 2.78
C ARG A 48 -13.14 -4.70 3.23
N ARG A 49 -12.83 -5.76 2.50
CA ARG A 49 -13.22 -7.12 2.87
C ARG A 49 -12.58 -7.53 4.19
N MET A 50 -11.31 -7.20 4.39
CA MET A 50 -10.57 -7.53 5.61
C MET A 50 -11.07 -6.75 6.82
N ALA A 51 -11.31 -5.44 6.66
CA ALA A 51 -11.93 -4.63 7.70
C ALA A 51 -13.28 -5.20 8.14
N ALA A 52 -14.09 -5.66 7.18
CA ALA A 52 -15.39 -6.28 7.45
C ALA A 52 -15.33 -7.65 8.17
N LEU A 53 -14.15 -8.30 8.29
CA LEU A 53 -14.02 -9.57 9.01
C LEU A 53 -14.08 -9.39 10.54
N GLY A 54 -13.75 -8.20 11.05
CA GLY A 54 -13.68 -7.93 12.49
C GLY A 54 -12.52 -8.65 13.22
N THR A 55 -11.60 -9.30 12.50
CA THR A 55 -10.43 -9.99 13.09
C THR A 55 -9.22 -9.07 13.27
N TYR A 56 -9.15 -7.96 12.54
CA TYR A 56 -8.02 -7.04 12.56
C TYR A 56 -8.31 -5.82 13.45
N ALA A 57 -7.28 -5.33 14.14
CA ALA A 57 -7.33 -4.07 14.87
C ALA A 57 -7.36 -2.87 13.91
N GLY A 58 -6.70 -2.99 12.75
CA GLY A 58 -6.81 -2.03 11.66
C GLY A 58 -6.28 -2.58 10.34
N VAL A 59 -6.63 -1.90 9.25
CA VAL A 59 -6.28 -2.26 7.88
C VAL A 59 -5.94 -0.98 7.12
N ILE A 60 -4.83 -0.97 6.40
CA ILE A 60 -4.41 0.15 5.56
C ILE A 60 -4.00 -0.32 4.18
N ALA A 61 -4.43 0.42 3.17
CA ALA A 61 -3.85 0.36 1.84
C ALA A 61 -3.33 1.73 1.45
N TRP A 62 -2.12 1.78 0.93
CA TRP A 62 -1.48 2.99 0.44
C TRP A 62 -0.81 2.74 -0.90
N SER A 63 -0.62 3.80 -1.69
CA SER A 63 0.14 3.76 -2.93
C SER A 63 1.21 4.84 -2.94
N ARG A 64 2.28 4.64 -3.71
CA ARG A 64 3.23 5.70 -4.04
C ARG A 64 3.70 5.54 -5.47
N THR A 65 4.01 6.65 -6.11
CA THR A 65 4.63 6.63 -7.44
C THR A 65 6.06 6.12 -7.35
N ALA A 66 6.50 5.40 -8.37
CA ALA A 66 7.84 4.87 -8.50
C ALA A 66 8.40 5.24 -9.87
N ASP A 67 9.37 6.15 -9.87
CA ASP A 67 10.25 6.40 -11.01
C ASP A 67 11.38 5.37 -10.98
N LEU A 68 11.16 4.25 -11.67
CA LEU A 68 12.13 3.15 -11.76
C LEU A 68 13.39 3.52 -12.53
N VAL A 69 13.36 4.58 -13.35
CA VAL A 69 14.53 5.03 -14.12
C VAL A 69 15.50 5.76 -13.19
N ASN A 70 14.97 6.61 -12.32
CA ASN A 70 15.77 7.42 -11.40
C ASN A 70 15.86 6.84 -9.99
N GLY A 71 15.14 5.75 -9.69
CA GLY A 71 15.09 5.13 -8.36
C GLY A 71 14.38 6.00 -7.33
N VAL A 72 13.46 6.87 -7.76
CA VAL A 72 12.76 7.83 -6.90
C VAL A 72 11.36 7.33 -6.59
N PHE A 73 10.99 7.33 -5.31
CA PHE A 73 9.63 7.11 -4.87
C PHE A 73 9.00 8.45 -4.47
N GLY A 74 7.75 8.66 -4.86
CA GLY A 74 6.95 9.76 -4.32
C GLY A 74 6.47 9.47 -2.90
N ASP A 75 5.82 10.47 -2.31
CA ASP A 75 5.22 10.34 -0.99
C ASP A 75 4.10 9.27 -0.99
N PRO A 76 3.94 8.52 0.11
CA PRO A 76 2.84 7.58 0.24
C PRO A 76 1.50 8.32 0.32
N VAL A 77 0.50 7.78 -0.37
CA VAL A 77 -0.88 8.24 -0.34
C VAL A 77 -1.74 7.12 0.22
N VAL A 78 -2.43 7.38 1.31
CA VAL A 78 -3.42 6.45 1.87
C VAL A 78 -4.62 6.39 0.93
N ILE A 79 -4.93 5.19 0.44
CA ILE A 79 -6.05 4.95 -0.47
C ILE A 79 -7.22 4.22 0.21
N PHE A 80 -6.98 3.61 1.36
CA PHE A 80 -7.99 3.09 2.28
C PHE A 80 -7.38 2.94 3.68
N GLN A 81 -8.17 3.23 4.71
CA GLN A 81 -7.81 3.01 6.11
C GLN A 81 -9.06 2.71 6.94
N ASP A 82 -8.96 1.75 7.84
CA ASP A 82 -10.00 1.39 8.82
C ASP A 82 -9.34 0.89 10.12
N GLY A 83 -9.89 1.26 11.28
CA GLY A 83 -9.37 0.85 12.58
C GLY A 83 -8.03 1.49 12.98
N ASP A 84 -7.33 0.83 13.90
CA ASP A 84 -6.05 1.26 14.46
C ASP A 84 -4.89 0.91 13.53
N VAL A 85 -4.24 1.94 13.00
CA VAL A 85 -3.06 1.82 12.14
C VAL A 85 -2.02 2.84 12.60
N PRO A 86 -0.72 2.54 12.47
CA PRO A 86 0.33 3.52 12.74
C PRO A 86 0.35 4.60 11.65
N ASP A 87 0.93 5.75 11.97
CA ASP A 87 1.20 6.78 10.98
C ASP A 87 2.18 6.26 9.92
N LEU A 88 1.94 6.63 8.66
CA LEU A 88 2.87 6.37 7.56
C LEU A 88 3.97 7.43 7.59
N GLU A 89 5.21 7.01 7.86
CA GLU A 89 6.43 7.82 7.66
C GLU A 89 6.93 7.75 6.21
#